data_AF-A0ABD2WPX1-F1
#
_entry.id   AF-A0ABD2WPX1-F1
#
_cell.length_a   1.000
_cell.length_b   1.000
_cell.length_c   1.000
_cell.angle_alpha   90.00
_cell.angle_beta   90.00
_cell.angle_gamma   90.00
#
_symmetry.space_group_name_H-M   'P 1'
#
loop_
_entity.id
_entity.type
_entity.pdbx_description
1 polymer ?
#
loop_
_entity_poly.entity_id
_entity_poly.type
_entity_poly.pdbx_seq_one_letter_code
_entity_poly.pdbx_strand_id
1 'polypeptide(L)'
;MIPNIRVWIERRHGELNYHLTQLLTGHGFFKHHSRRYNHNQSAQCPVCPSSIENAEHVFYQCPRFSEERESLHSLLHEVMTPESTTRLMLASEPNWLAVASFARSVVIRLRDEGTDRR
;
A
#
# COMPACT_ATOMS: atom_id res chain seq x y z
N MET A 1 8.81 -3.71 5.78
CA MET A 1 8.88 -2.24 5.79
C MET A 1 8.40 -1.67 7.12
N ILE A 2 9.27 -1.56 8.12
CA ILE A 2 9.35 -0.51 9.15
C ILE A 2 10.75 -0.71 9.74
N PRO A 3 11.80 -0.06 9.21
CA PRO A 3 13.17 -0.38 9.58
C PRO A 3 13.54 0.13 10.99
N ASN A 4 12.83 1.14 11.52
CA ASN A 4 13.12 1.73 12.82
C ASN A 4 11.84 2.12 13.57
N ILE A 5 11.46 1.33 14.57
CA ILE A 5 10.22 1.53 15.35
C ILE A 5 10.22 2.83 16.18
N ARG A 6 11.39 3.31 16.63
CA ARG A 6 11.47 4.50 17.50
C ARG A 6 10.91 5.74 16.82
N VAL A 7 11.26 5.92 15.55
CA VAL A 7 10.81 7.08 14.76
C VAL A 7 9.29 7.07 14.56
N TRP A 8 8.67 5.89 14.54
CA TRP A 8 7.22 5.76 14.43
C TRP A 8 6.48 6.01 15.75
N ILE A 9 7.15 5.80 16.89
CA ILE A 9 6.60 6.07 18.22
C ILE A 9 6.70 7.57 18.55
N GLU A 10 7.81 8.21 18.18
CA GLU A 10 8.11 9.60 18.56
C GLU A 10 7.48 10.65 17.62
N ARG A 11 6.75 10.23 16.59
CA ARG A 11 6.12 11.12 15.60
C ARG A 11 5.03 12.01 16.24
N ARG A 12 4.94 13.25 15.78
CA ARG A 12 3.95 14.25 16.26
C ARG A 12 2.65 14.28 15.46
N HIS A 13 2.60 13.62 14.32
CA HIS A 13 1.48 13.62 13.39
C HIS A 13 1.28 12.24 12.75
N GLY A 14 0.16 12.07 12.04
CA GLY A 14 -0.06 10.96 11.12
C GLY A 14 -0.62 9.70 11.77
N GLU A 15 -1.89 9.68 12.17
CA GLU A 15 -2.48 8.45 12.72
C GLU A 15 -2.45 7.28 11.72
N LEU A 16 -2.29 6.07 12.26
CA LEU A 16 -2.46 4.85 11.49
C LEU A 16 -3.95 4.56 11.37
N ASN A 17 -4.47 4.62 10.14
CA ASN A 17 -5.82 4.16 9.85
C ASN A 17 -5.81 2.71 9.35
N TYR A 18 -7.00 2.10 9.28
CA TYR A 18 -7.18 0.71 8.83
C TYR A 18 -6.50 0.41 7.49
N HIS A 19 -6.69 1.27 6.49
CA HIS A 19 -6.17 1.05 5.14
C HIS A 19 -4.64 1.18 5.07
N LEU A 20 -4.09 2.21 5.70
CA LEU A 20 -2.66 2.43 5.77
C LEU A 20 -1.96 1.28 6.51
N THR A 21 -2.56 0.81 7.61
CA THR A 21 -2.05 -0.34 8.37
C THR A 21 -2.03 -1.60 7.51
N GLN A 22 -3.09 -1.87 6.74
CA GLN A 22 -3.16 -3.01 5.83
C GLN A 22 -2.07 -2.97 4.77
N LEU A 23 -1.86 -1.81 4.15
CA LEU A 23 -0.81 -1.62 3.16
C LEU A 23 0.59 -1.84 3.75
N LEU A 24 0.90 -1.20 4.89
CA LEU A 24 2.22 -1.29 5.53
C LEU A 24 2.57 -2.70 6.03
N THR A 25 1.56 -3.45 6.49
CA THR A 25 1.75 -4.82 7.00
C THR A 25 1.60 -5.89 5.93
N GLY A 26 1.15 -5.54 4.72
CA GLY A 26 0.83 -6.50 3.67
C GLY A 26 -0.35 -7.41 4.03
N HIS A 27 -1.27 -6.91 4.86
CA HIS A 27 -2.48 -7.61 5.31
C HIS A 27 -3.73 -7.14 4.57
N GLY A 28 -4.79 -7.94 4.62
CA GLY A 28 -6.08 -7.61 4.00
C GLY A 28 -6.24 -8.24 2.63
N PHE A 29 -6.66 -7.45 1.64
CA PHE A 29 -7.22 -7.96 0.37
C PHE A 29 -6.18 -8.36 -0.68
N PHE A 30 -4.88 -8.24 -0.39
CA PHE A 30 -3.82 -8.74 -1.27
C PHE A 30 -3.98 -10.24 -1.50
N LYS A 31 -4.00 -10.71 -2.74
CA LYS A 31 -4.15 -12.15 -3.02
C LYS A 31 -3.09 -13.01 -2.33
N HIS A 32 -1.86 -12.52 -2.18
CA HIS A 32 -0.82 -13.20 -1.42
C HIS A 32 -1.22 -13.45 0.05
N HIS A 33 -1.85 -12.48 0.69
CA HIS A 33 -2.34 -12.61 2.06
C HIS A 33 -3.57 -13.54 2.12
N SER A 34 -4.54 -13.34 1.23
CA SER A 34 -5.76 -14.15 1.16
C SER A 34 -5.50 -15.63 0.87
N ARG A 35 -4.45 -15.95 0.11
CA ARG A 35 -4.00 -17.33 -0.12
C ARG A 35 -3.64 -18.07 1.16
N ARG A 36 -3.07 -17.38 2.17
CA ARG A 36 -2.70 -18.02 3.45
C ARG A 36 -3.91 -18.61 4.18
N TYR A 37 -5.10 -18.11 3.89
CA TYR A 37 -6.35 -18.56 4.48
C TYR A 37 -7.25 -19.31 3.48
N ASN A 38 -6.67 -19.84 2.39
CA ASN A 38 -7.38 -20.56 1.33
C ASN A 38 -8.54 -19.80 0.66
N HIS A 39 -8.57 -18.46 0.78
CA HIS A 39 -9.63 -17.64 0.16
C HIS A 39 -9.40 -17.37 -1.33
N ASN A 40 -8.21 -17.64 -1.86
CA ASN A 40 -7.87 -17.43 -3.26
C ASN A 40 -7.11 -18.63 -3.82
N GLN A 41 -7.46 -19.06 -5.03
CA GLN A 41 -6.74 -20.12 -5.74
C GLN A 41 -5.39 -19.62 -6.26
N SER A 42 -5.26 -18.31 -6.57
CA SER A 42 -4.04 -17.66 -7.06
C SER A 42 -3.57 -16.45 -6.24
N ALA A 43 -2.26 -16.33 -6.00
CA ALA A 43 -1.61 -15.14 -5.46
C ALA A 43 -1.07 -14.23 -6.56
N GLN A 44 -1.18 -14.63 -7.82
CA GLN A 44 -0.70 -13.85 -8.96
C GLN A 44 -1.55 -12.59 -9.14
N CYS A 45 -0.87 -11.50 -9.45
CA CYS A 45 -1.48 -10.27 -9.87
C CYS A 45 -2.24 -10.50 -11.19
N PRO A 46 -3.52 -10.08 -11.31
CA PRO A 46 -4.31 -10.32 -12.51
C PRO A 46 -3.76 -9.61 -13.75
N VAL A 47 -3.02 -8.52 -13.57
CA VAL A 47 -2.41 -7.73 -14.68
C VAL A 47 -0.91 -7.95 -14.84
N CYS A 48 -0.26 -8.58 -13.86
CA CYS A 48 1.18 -8.89 -13.89
C CYS A 48 1.37 -10.38 -13.65
N PRO A 49 1.29 -11.21 -14.71
CA PRO A 49 1.29 -12.67 -14.57
C PRO A 49 2.54 -13.24 -13.89
N SER A 50 3.68 -12.54 -14.00
CA SER A 50 4.95 -12.90 -13.37
C SER A 50 5.15 -12.34 -11.96
N SER A 51 4.17 -11.59 -11.43
CA SER A 51 4.26 -10.95 -10.12
C SER A 51 3.21 -11.48 -9.13
N ILE A 52 3.63 -11.63 -7.88
CA ILE A 52 2.74 -11.91 -6.77
C ILE A 52 2.05 -10.61 -6.36
N GLU A 53 0.74 -10.63 -6.17
CA GLU A 53 -0.01 -9.51 -5.61
C GLU A 53 0.19 -9.46 -4.09
N ASN A 54 1.33 -8.91 -3.68
CA ASN A 54 1.64 -8.51 -2.31
C ASN A 54 1.63 -6.96 -2.21
N ALA A 55 1.75 -6.44 -0.99
CA ALA A 55 1.73 -4.98 -0.78
C ALA A 55 2.86 -4.28 -1.52
N GLU A 56 4.07 -4.82 -1.55
CA GLU A 56 5.20 -4.18 -2.23
C GLU A 56 4.96 -4.02 -3.75
N HIS A 57 4.53 -5.09 -4.41
CA HIS A 57 4.16 -5.05 -5.82
C HIS A 57 3.04 -4.03 -6.06
N VAL A 58 1.96 -4.10 -5.27
CA VAL A 58 0.82 -3.19 -5.41
C VAL A 58 1.22 -1.72 -5.19
N PHE A 59 2.03 -1.47 -4.17
CA PHE A 59 2.38 -0.14 -3.72
C PHE A 59 3.40 0.56 -4.64
N TYR A 60 4.30 -0.19 -5.27
CA TYR A 60 5.42 0.40 -6.01
C TYR A 60 5.44 0.08 -7.51
N GLN A 61 4.79 -0.99 -7.97
CA GLN A 61 5.04 -1.54 -9.31
C GLN A 61 3.78 -1.78 -10.13
N CYS A 62 2.66 -2.14 -9.49
CA CYS A 62 1.50 -2.69 -10.17
C CYS A 62 0.85 -1.66 -11.12
N PRO A 63 0.73 -1.92 -12.43
CA PRO A 63 0.14 -0.99 -13.39
C PRO A 63 -1.32 -0.62 -13.08
N ARG A 64 -2.07 -1.45 -12.35
CA ARG A 64 -3.44 -1.12 -11.92
C ARG A 64 -3.52 0.20 -11.15
N PHE A 65 -2.47 0.53 -10.40
CA PHE A 65 -2.45 1.66 -9.48
C PHE A 65 -1.46 2.76 -9.94
N SER A 66 -1.13 2.82 -11.24
CA SER A 66 -0.18 3.80 -11.78
C SER A 66 -0.67 5.23 -11.61
N GLU A 67 -1.94 5.49 -11.91
CA GLU A 67 -2.55 6.83 -11.80
C GLU A 67 -2.56 7.32 -10.35
N GLU A 68 -2.94 6.45 -9.41
CA GLU A 68 -2.91 6.76 -7.98
C GLU A 68 -1.48 7.01 -7.49
N ARG A 69 -0.49 6.24 -7.97
CA ARG A 69 0.92 6.45 -7.63
C ARG A 69 1.50 7.73 -8.23
N GLU A 70 1.18 8.06 -9.47
CA GLU A 70 1.63 9.28 -10.13
C GLU A 70 1.08 10.52 -9.41
N SER A 71 -0.18 10.46 -9.01
CA SER A 71 -0.82 11.49 -8.18
C SER A 71 -0.09 11.63 -6.83
N LEU A 72 0.24 10.50 -6.19
CA LEU A 72 1.01 10.49 -4.95
C LEU A 72 2.42 11.10 -5.13
N HIS A 73 3.17 10.70 -6.15
CA HIS A 73 4.51 11.23 -6.42
C HIS A 73 4.48 12.73 -6.70
N SER A 74 3.44 13.21 -7.37
CA SER A 74 3.25 14.65 -7.62
C SER A 74 3.05 15.42 -6.31
N LEU A 75 2.26 14.88 -5.37
CA LEU A 75 2.04 15.48 -4.05
C LEU A 75 3.28 15.43 -3.15
N LEU A 76 4.07 14.36 -3.26
CA LEU A 76 5.30 14.19 -2.48
C LEU A 76 6.49 14.95 -3.06
N HIS A 77 6.39 15.43 -4.31
CA HIS A 77 7.49 15.97 -5.09
C HIS A 77 8.70 15.02 -5.19
N GLU A 78 8.46 13.71 -5.07
CA GLU A 78 9.48 12.67 -5.07
C GLU A 78 8.85 11.32 -5.49
N VAL A 79 9.63 10.50 -6.19
CA VAL A 79 9.27 9.09 -6.42
C VAL A 79 9.41 8.32 -5.12
N MET A 80 8.34 7.66 -4.70
CA MET A 80 8.32 6.89 -3.47
C MET A 80 8.81 5.47 -3.73
N THR A 81 9.81 5.04 -2.97
CA THR A 81 10.39 3.68 -2.99
C THR A 81 10.22 3.04 -1.61
N PRO A 82 10.42 1.72 -1.46
CA PRO A 82 10.39 1.06 -0.14
C PRO A 82 11.31 1.75 0.89
N GLU A 83 12.47 2.22 0.44
CA GLU A 83 13.50 2.87 1.26
C GLU A 83 13.12 4.31 1.62
N SER A 84 12.51 5.05 0.69
CA SER A 84 12.13 6.45 0.94
C SER A 84 10.79 6.62 1.67
N THR A 85 9.92 5.61 1.64
CA THR A 85 8.53 5.68 2.16
C THR A 85 8.47 6.19 3.61
N THR A 86 9.28 5.61 4.50
CA THR A 86 9.25 6.01 5.93
C THR A 86 9.67 7.47 6.10
N ARG A 87 10.76 7.89 5.42
CA ARG A 87 11.25 9.27 5.48
C ARG A 87 10.20 10.24 4.93
N LEU A 88 9.60 9.91 3.79
CA LEU A 88 8.61 10.75 3.12
C LEU A 88 7.36 10.96 3.99
N MET A 89 6.83 9.88 4.57
CA MET A 89 5.67 9.95 5.46
C MET A 89 5.91 10.81 6.70
N LEU A 90 7.11 10.72 7.29
CA LEU A 90 7.45 11.42 8.53
C LEU A 90 7.90 12.87 8.31
N ALA A 91 8.21 13.26 7.08
CA ALA A 91 8.68 14.60 6.76
C ALA A 91 7.61 15.67 7.02
N SER A 92 6.33 15.34 6.84
CA SER A 92 5.23 16.28 7.05
C SER A 92 3.88 15.57 7.19
N GLU A 93 2.94 16.20 7.90
CA GLU A 93 1.56 15.72 7.97
C GLU A 93 0.87 15.64 6.59
N PRO A 94 1.04 16.61 5.67
CA PRO A 94 0.54 16.48 4.30
C PRO A 94 1.06 15.23 3.56
N ASN A 95 2.35 14.91 3.69
CA ASN A 95 2.92 13.71 3.07
C ASN A 95 2.27 12.45 3.65
N TRP A 96 2.10 12.41 4.97
CA TRP A 96 1.40 11.32 5.63
C TRP A 96 -0.01 11.14 5.09
N LEU A 97 -0.78 12.23 5.01
CA LEU A 97 -2.15 12.21 4.50
C LEU A 97 -2.22 11.77 3.04
N ALA A 98 -1.27 12.21 2.21
CA ALA A 98 -1.17 11.78 0.81
C ALA A 98 -0.97 10.26 0.71
N VAL A 99 -0.02 9.70 1.46
CA VAL A 99 0.24 8.25 1.50
C VAL A 99 -0.95 7.48 2.08
N ALA A 100 -1.59 8.00 3.13
CA ALA A 100 -2.77 7.40 3.73
C ALA A 100 -3.97 7.38 2.77
N SER A 101 -4.17 8.45 1.99
CA SER A 101 -5.21 8.55 0.97
C SER A 101 -4.97 7.57 -0.18
N PHE A 102 -3.73 7.48 -0.66
CA PHE A 102 -3.33 6.47 -1.62
C PHE A 102 -3.63 5.05 -1.11
N ALA A 103 -3.22 4.74 0.13
CA ALA A 103 -3.46 3.42 0.73
C ALA A 103 -4.95 3.09 0.81
N ARG A 104 -5.78 4.07 1.16
CA ARG A 104 -7.24 3.92 1.15
C ARG A 104 -7.79 3.60 -0.24
N SER A 105 -7.38 4.33 -1.27
CA SER A 105 -7.83 4.09 -2.64
C SER A 105 -7.52 2.66 -3.10
N VAL A 106 -6.27 2.24 -2.91
CA VAL A 106 -5.79 0.89 -3.27
C VAL A 106 -6.57 -0.20 -2.54
N VAL A 107 -6.71 -0.08 -1.22
CA VAL A 107 -7.35 -1.12 -0.40
C VAL A 107 -8.84 -1.25 -0.72
N ILE A 108 -9.55 -0.14 -0.98
CA ILE A 108 -10.96 -0.17 -1.38
C ILE A 108 -11.09 -0.89 -2.72
N ARG A 109 -10.27 -0.52 -3.72
CA ARG A 109 -10.32 -1.15 -5.04
C ARG A 109 -9.99 -2.65 -5.00
N LEU A 110 -9.00 -3.06 -4.22
CA LEU A 110 -8.69 -4.49 -4.01
C LEU A 110 -9.83 -5.25 -3.33
N ARG A 111 -10.52 -4.63 -2.36
CA ARG A 111 -11.68 -5.24 -1.69
C ARG A 111 -12.82 -5.45 -2.67
N ASP A 112 -13.12 -4.44 -3.47
CA ASP A 112 -14.25 -4.48 -4.39
C ASP A 112 -13.98 -5.53 -5.49
N GLU A 113 -12.76 -5.56 -6.06
CA GLU A 113 -12.30 -6.62 -6.98
C GLU A 113 -12.32 -8.04 -6.35
N GLY A 114 -12.14 -8.14 -5.03
CA GLY A 114 -12.18 -9.41 -4.30
C GLY A 114 -13.60 -9.87 -3.97
N THR A 115 -14.56 -8.94 -3.90
CA THR A 115 -15.98 -9.23 -3.61
C THR A 115 -16.70 -9.67 -4.89
N ASP A 116 -16.38 -9.08 -6.04
CA ASP A 116 -16.89 -9.49 -7.36
C ASP A 116 -16.46 -10.90 -7.80
N ARG A 117 -15.49 -11.50 -7.09
CA ARG A 117 -14.95 -12.84 -7.40
C ARG A 117 -15.52 -13.97 -6.51
N ARG A 118 -16.43 -13.65 -5.58
CA ARG A 118 -17.12 -14.61 -4.72
C ARG A 118 -18.53 -14.88 -5.23
#